data_AF-A0A2T5VHZ7-F1
#
_entry.id   AF-A0A2T5VHZ7-F1
#
_cell.length_a   1.000
_cell.length_b   1.000
_cell.length_c   1.000
_cell.angle_alpha   90.00
_cell.angle_beta   90.00
_cell.angle_gamma   90.00
#
_symmetry.space_group_name_H-M   'P 1'
#
loop_
_entity.id
_entity.type
_entity.pdbx_description
1 polymer ?
#
loop_
_entity_poly.entity_id
_entity_poly.type
_entity_poly.pdbx_seq_one_letter_code
_entity_poly.pdbx_strand_id
1 'polypeptide(L)'
;MVALKPAEIDRFLANPSADMAVVLVYGPDAGLVNERAKAIVEISAKGNDDPFSRVKLDASELVSDPQRLVDEYLTVPLFGGKRIIWVRDVGAKNLSPSVEPVLKAAGGDALVIIEAGDLKKGIGLRKVIEGARNAVAIPCYADATRDLDRLIDEETRQANLTITREARAALHSLLGVDRLASRGEISKLCLYALGKGRVEAEDVEAIVGDASAFALDALIDAAANGDLATLDHGLDRLDASGLDASVIAGQALRRFQWLQMARAEMEAGASPDDLVKRARPAVYFKRQPLVAQQIRLWTPPRVARALEILNEATFKSRTMPHLAQALVSDTLLTLARVARSAGGRR
;
A
#
# COMPACT_ATOMS: atom_id res chain seq x y z
N MET A 1 7.65 21.90 -21.97
CA MET A 1 8.02 20.60 -22.57
C MET A 1 7.04 19.58 -22.00
N VAL A 2 6.67 18.57 -22.78
CA VAL A 2 5.56 17.63 -22.49
C VAL A 2 5.85 16.82 -21.22
N ALA A 3 4.82 16.55 -20.41
CA ALA A 3 4.91 15.63 -19.26
C ALA A 3 5.68 14.34 -19.64
N LEU A 4 6.66 13.97 -18.83
CA LEU A 4 7.54 12.83 -19.13
C LEU A 4 6.75 11.53 -19.19
N LYS A 5 7.08 10.69 -20.18
CA LYS A 5 6.53 9.33 -20.25
C LYS A 5 7.17 8.45 -19.17
N PRO A 6 6.47 7.42 -18.66
CA PRO A 6 7.00 6.54 -17.61
C PRO A 6 8.43 6.02 -17.84
N ALA A 7 8.76 5.63 -19.07
CA ALA A 7 10.09 5.14 -19.45
C ALA A 7 11.20 6.22 -19.41
N GLU A 8 10.84 7.49 -19.51
CA GLU A 8 11.76 8.63 -19.47
C GLU A 8 11.95 9.16 -18.04
N ILE A 9 11.02 8.84 -17.13
CA ILE A 9 11.06 9.27 -15.73
C ILE A 9 12.28 8.68 -15.02
N ASP A 10 12.51 7.37 -15.11
CA ASP A 10 13.65 6.73 -14.41
C ASP A 10 15.00 7.27 -14.92
N ARG A 11 15.11 7.58 -16.23
CA ARG A 11 16.29 8.22 -16.81
C ARG A 11 16.48 9.65 -16.32
N PHE A 12 15.40 10.42 -16.21
CA PHE A 12 15.43 11.79 -15.70
C PHE A 12 15.75 11.83 -14.20
N LEU A 13 15.23 10.89 -13.41
CA LEU A 13 15.57 10.74 -11.99
C LEU A 13 17.06 10.47 -11.82
N ALA A 14 17.65 9.59 -12.64
CA ALA A 14 19.08 9.27 -12.57
C ALA A 14 20.01 10.44 -12.94
N ASN A 15 19.60 11.30 -13.88
CA ASN A 15 20.35 12.48 -14.28
C ASN A 15 19.41 13.65 -14.64
N PRO A 16 19.02 14.47 -13.66
CA PRO A 16 18.18 15.65 -13.90
C PRO A 16 18.93 16.64 -14.80
N SER A 17 18.28 17.08 -15.88
CA SER A 17 18.90 18.05 -16.80
C SER A 17 19.25 19.35 -16.08
N ALA A 18 20.48 19.82 -16.24
CA ALA A 18 20.99 21.01 -15.57
C ALA A 18 20.26 22.33 -15.94
N ASP A 19 19.55 22.35 -17.07
CA ASP A 19 18.82 23.51 -17.59
C ASP A 19 17.39 23.66 -17.02
N MET A 20 16.98 22.78 -16.11
CA MET A 20 15.64 22.79 -15.52
C MET A 20 15.59 23.68 -14.29
N ALA A 21 14.69 24.67 -14.30
CA ALA A 21 14.40 25.55 -13.18
C ALA A 21 13.33 24.98 -12.25
N VAL A 22 12.33 24.28 -12.81
CA VAL A 22 11.17 23.78 -12.06
C VAL A 22 10.82 22.33 -12.42
N VAL A 23 10.67 21.50 -11.40
CA VAL A 23 10.22 20.11 -11.50
C VAL A 23 8.93 19.93 -10.71
N LEU A 24 7.85 19.58 -11.40
CA LEU A 24 6.58 19.21 -10.77
C LEU A 24 6.47 17.69 -10.68
N VAL A 25 6.30 17.17 -9.47
CA VAL A 25 5.97 15.76 -9.22
C VAL A 25 4.52 15.72 -8.73
N TYR A 26 3.64 15.05 -9.47
CA TYR A 26 2.20 15.08 -9.17
C TYR A 26 1.51 13.74 -9.41
N GLY A 27 0.47 13.45 -8.66
CA GLY A 27 -0.36 12.26 -8.89
C GLY A 27 -1.21 11.84 -7.69
N PRO A 28 -2.10 10.85 -7.87
CA PRO A 28 -2.94 10.31 -6.81
C PRO A 28 -2.18 9.49 -5.76
N ASP A 29 -0.98 8.98 -6.07
CA ASP A 29 -0.13 8.25 -5.11
C ASP A 29 0.85 9.19 -4.43
N ALA A 30 0.49 9.66 -3.22
CA ALA A 30 1.32 10.56 -2.42
C ALA A 30 2.68 9.93 -2.04
N GLY A 31 2.75 8.61 -1.87
CA GLY A 31 3.99 7.91 -1.56
C GLY A 31 4.97 7.95 -2.73
N LEU A 32 4.49 7.66 -3.94
CA LEU A 32 5.30 7.73 -5.16
C LEU A 32 5.75 9.17 -5.48
N VAL A 33 4.87 10.15 -5.23
CA VAL A 33 5.23 11.58 -5.37
C VAL A 33 6.37 11.95 -4.43
N ASN A 34 6.26 11.60 -3.15
CA ASN A 34 7.30 11.91 -2.17
C ASN A 34 8.63 11.19 -2.45
N GLU A 35 8.56 9.92 -2.86
CA GLU A 35 9.72 9.11 -3.21
C GLU A 35 10.52 9.75 -4.37
N ARG A 36 9.83 10.11 -5.46
CA ARG A 36 10.46 10.72 -6.62
C ARG A 36 10.98 12.12 -6.32
N ALA A 37 10.21 12.94 -5.60
CA ALA A 37 10.67 14.26 -5.19
C ALA A 37 11.94 14.18 -4.34
N LYS A 38 11.97 13.25 -3.37
CA LYS A 38 13.14 13.01 -2.52
C LYS A 38 14.35 12.53 -3.32
N ALA A 39 14.17 11.61 -4.27
CA ALA A 39 15.25 11.16 -5.14
C ALA A 39 15.87 12.30 -5.96
N ILE A 40 15.04 13.21 -6.49
CA ILE A 40 15.50 14.39 -7.25
C ILE A 40 16.25 15.36 -6.34
N VAL A 41 15.76 15.61 -5.12
CA VAL A 41 16.45 16.42 -4.11
C VAL A 41 17.82 15.82 -3.80
N GLU A 42 17.89 14.53 -3.50
CA GLU A 42 19.14 13.86 -3.11
C GLU A 42 20.17 13.87 -4.24
N ILE A 43 19.76 13.58 -5.49
CA ILE A 43 20.67 13.57 -6.64
C ILE A 43 21.13 14.98 -6.99
N SER A 44 20.23 15.96 -6.97
CA SER A 44 20.59 17.35 -7.24
C SER A 44 21.48 17.96 -6.16
N ALA A 45 21.43 17.42 -4.94
CA ALA A 45 22.27 17.84 -3.84
C ALA A 45 23.60 17.08 -3.73
N LYS A 46 23.85 16.05 -4.56
CA LYS A 46 25.13 15.32 -4.54
C LYS A 46 26.27 16.29 -4.88
N GLY A 47 27.22 16.42 -3.96
CA GLY A 47 28.35 17.35 -4.08
C GLY A 47 28.10 18.76 -3.52
N ASN A 48 26.89 19.04 -3.02
CA ASN A 48 26.58 20.27 -2.27
C ASN A 48 26.18 19.91 -0.83
N ASP A 49 27.15 20.02 0.07
CA ASP A 49 27.01 19.72 1.50
C ASP A 49 26.62 20.96 2.33
N ASP A 50 26.34 22.09 1.67
CA ASP A 50 25.90 23.32 2.33
C ASP A 50 24.47 23.15 2.88
N PRO A 51 24.25 23.19 4.22
CA PRO A 51 22.92 23.13 4.81
C PRO A 51 21.99 24.26 4.35
N PHE A 52 22.55 25.41 3.96
CA PHE A 52 21.79 26.58 3.51
C PHE A 52 21.39 26.51 2.04
N SER A 53 21.92 25.56 1.28
CA SER A 53 21.54 25.34 -0.11
C SER A 53 20.16 24.67 -0.25
N ARG A 54 19.57 24.15 0.84
CA ARG A 54 18.28 23.43 0.81
C ARG A 54 17.22 24.18 1.61
N VAL A 55 16.14 24.58 0.95
CA VAL A 55 14.98 25.22 1.59
C VAL A 55 13.76 24.34 1.41
N LYS A 56 13.00 24.13 2.48
CA LYS A 56 11.67 23.51 2.42
C LYS A 56 10.62 24.58 2.66
N LEU A 57 9.64 24.66 1.76
CA LEU A 57 8.52 25.61 1.84
C LEU A 57 7.21 24.85 1.82
N ASP A 58 6.24 25.30 2.60
CA ASP A 58 4.87 24.82 2.50
C ASP A 58 4.10 25.61 1.44
N ALA A 59 3.23 24.94 0.69
CA ALA A 59 2.36 25.61 -0.27
C ALA A 59 1.47 26.68 0.38
N SER A 60 1.07 26.57 1.66
CA SER A 60 0.29 27.63 2.32
C SER A 60 1.09 28.93 2.47
N GLU A 61 2.38 28.82 2.76
CA GLU A 61 3.26 29.99 2.87
C GLU A 61 3.38 30.72 1.53
N LEU A 62 3.47 29.97 0.43
CA LEU A 62 3.55 30.51 -0.93
C LEU A 62 2.23 31.08 -1.46
N VAL A 63 1.10 30.64 -0.91
CA VAL A 63 -0.22 31.24 -1.22
C VAL A 63 -0.38 32.57 -0.51
N SER A 64 0.10 32.68 0.74
CA SER A 64 0.10 33.94 1.50
C SER A 64 1.11 34.95 0.97
N ASP A 65 2.28 34.47 0.53
CA ASP A 65 3.34 35.30 -0.06
C ASP A 65 3.89 34.65 -1.35
N PRO A 66 3.29 34.97 -2.52
CA PRO A 66 3.74 34.44 -3.80
C PRO A 66 5.13 34.89 -4.24
N GLN A 67 5.66 36.02 -3.72
CA GLN A 67 6.96 36.56 -4.13
C GLN A 67 8.11 35.80 -3.50
N ARG A 68 7.89 35.22 -2.31
CA ARG A 68 8.91 34.45 -1.59
C ARG A 68 9.56 33.34 -2.42
N LEU A 69 8.83 32.68 -3.34
CA LEU A 69 9.40 31.63 -4.18
C LEU A 69 10.46 32.18 -5.17
N VAL A 70 10.21 33.35 -5.75
CA VAL A 70 11.15 33.95 -6.70
C VAL A 70 12.35 34.56 -5.98
N ASP A 71 12.16 35.10 -4.78
CA ASP A 71 13.24 35.61 -3.94
C ASP A 71 14.22 34.49 -3.56
N GLU A 72 13.70 33.34 -3.12
CA GLU A 72 14.51 32.15 -2.84
C GLU A 72 15.20 31.62 -4.10
N TYR A 73 14.52 31.64 -5.25
CA TYR A 73 15.08 31.15 -6.51
C TYR A 73 16.24 32.02 -7.04
N LEU A 74 16.17 33.34 -6.84
CA LEU A 74 17.22 34.29 -7.24
C LEU A 74 18.32 34.44 -6.18
N THR A 75 18.15 33.84 -5.00
CA THR A 75 19.15 33.89 -3.93
C THR A 75 20.37 33.07 -4.32
N VAL A 76 21.52 33.76 -4.43
CA VAL A 76 22.81 33.13 -4.75
C VAL A 76 23.32 32.40 -3.50
N PRO A 77 23.61 31.08 -3.58
CA PRO A 77 24.17 30.34 -2.45
C PRO A 77 25.58 30.84 -2.10
N LEU A 78 25.83 30.97 -0.79
CA LEU A 78 27.06 31.59 -0.24
C LEU A 78 28.33 30.79 -0.58
N PHE A 79 28.22 29.47 -0.65
CA PHE A 79 29.34 28.55 -0.89
C PHE A 79 29.36 27.98 -2.31
N GLY A 80 28.56 28.56 -3.22
CA GLY A 80 28.38 28.07 -4.58
C GLY A 80 27.51 26.81 -4.66
N GLY A 81 27.43 26.25 -5.88
CA GLY A 81 26.56 25.11 -6.17
C GLY A 81 25.09 25.49 -6.36
N LYS A 82 24.26 24.51 -6.69
CA LYS A 82 22.83 24.75 -6.94
C LYS A 82 22.03 24.79 -5.64
N ARG A 83 21.19 25.81 -5.50
CA ARG A 83 20.18 25.90 -4.43
C ARG A 83 18.99 24.99 -4.77
N ILE A 84 18.45 24.28 -3.79
CA ILE A 84 17.31 23.37 -3.97
C ILE A 84 16.16 23.86 -3.10
N ILE A 85 15.05 24.19 -3.74
CA ILE A 85 13.84 24.67 -3.08
C ILE A 85 12.79 23.57 -3.21
N TRP A 86 12.39 22.99 -2.09
CA TRP A 86 11.43 21.90 -2.04
C TRP A 86 10.09 22.39 -1.49
N VAL A 87 9.11 22.51 -2.38
CA VAL A 87 7.74 22.91 -2.06
C VAL A 87 6.89 21.67 -1.81
N ARG A 88 6.34 21.57 -0.60
CA ARG A 88 5.49 20.44 -0.16
C ARG A 88 4.01 20.84 -0.09
N ASP A 89 3.16 19.82 -0.13
CA ASP A 89 1.72 19.90 0.12
C ASP A 89 0.94 20.88 -0.77
N VAL A 90 1.11 20.78 -2.09
CA VAL A 90 0.39 21.67 -3.02
C VAL A 90 -1.11 21.37 -3.09
N GLY A 91 -1.55 20.16 -2.69
CA GLY A 91 -2.98 19.80 -2.63
C GLY A 91 -3.78 20.31 -3.84
N ALA A 92 -4.87 21.04 -3.58
CA ALA A 92 -5.65 21.78 -4.59
C ALA A 92 -5.33 23.29 -4.61
N LYS A 93 -4.26 23.74 -3.94
CA LYS A 93 -3.90 25.15 -3.81
C LYS A 93 -3.32 25.70 -5.14
N ASN A 94 -3.63 26.95 -5.47
CA ASN A 94 -3.14 27.56 -6.71
C ASN A 94 -1.77 28.22 -6.52
N LEU A 95 -0.70 27.52 -6.91
CA LEU A 95 0.68 28.04 -6.91
C LEU A 95 1.13 28.66 -8.23
N SER A 96 0.25 28.77 -9.22
CA SER A 96 0.59 29.39 -10.51
C SER A 96 1.21 30.79 -10.35
N PRO A 97 0.69 31.68 -9.48
CA PRO A 97 1.26 33.03 -9.28
C PRO A 97 2.68 33.04 -8.73
N SER A 98 3.06 32.04 -7.93
CA SER A 98 4.40 31.94 -7.34
C SER A 98 5.41 31.33 -8.34
N VAL A 99 4.95 30.43 -9.23
CA VAL A 99 5.81 29.70 -10.18
C VAL A 99 6.02 30.45 -11.49
N GLU A 100 5.05 31.23 -11.97
CA GLU A 100 5.21 32.01 -13.19
C GLU A 100 6.42 32.98 -13.19
N PRO A 101 6.71 33.73 -12.11
CA PRO A 101 7.90 34.57 -12.01
C PRO A 101 9.20 33.77 -12.12
N VAL A 102 9.28 32.61 -11.47
CA VAL A 102 10.44 31.71 -11.52
C VAL A 102 10.72 31.23 -12.94
N LEU A 103 9.67 30.87 -13.69
CA LEU A 103 9.81 30.39 -15.07
C LEU A 103 10.26 31.49 -16.04
N LYS A 104 9.90 32.76 -15.76
CA LYS A 104 10.30 33.93 -16.55
C LYS A 104 11.67 34.49 -16.15
N ALA A 105 12.14 34.20 -14.94
CA ALA A 105 13.43 34.65 -14.45
C ALA A 105 14.57 33.96 -15.22
N ALA A 106 15.44 34.76 -15.83
CA ALA A 106 16.65 34.25 -16.48
C ALA A 106 17.80 34.14 -15.45
N GLY A 107 18.48 32.99 -15.42
CA GLY A 107 19.78 32.86 -14.75
C GLY A 107 19.78 32.54 -13.25
N GLY A 108 18.72 31.95 -12.68
CA GLY A 108 18.78 31.41 -11.32
C GLY A 108 19.58 30.10 -11.25
N ASP A 109 20.56 30.01 -10.35
CA ASP A 109 21.31 28.77 -10.07
C ASP A 109 20.59 27.94 -8.98
N ALA A 110 19.28 27.75 -9.19
CA ALA A 110 18.39 27.08 -8.26
C ALA A 110 17.45 26.10 -8.97
N LEU A 111 17.05 25.05 -8.26
CA LEU A 111 16.08 24.05 -8.70
C LEU A 111 14.88 24.06 -7.76
N VAL A 112 13.69 24.31 -8.30
CA VAL A 112 12.43 24.22 -7.57
C VAL A 112 11.78 22.86 -7.81
N ILE A 113 11.50 22.12 -6.73
CA ILE A 113 10.83 20.82 -6.76
C ILE A 113 9.49 20.96 -6.06
N ILE A 114 8.41 20.63 -6.75
CA ILE A 114 7.03 20.84 -6.28
C ILE A 114 6.30 19.51 -6.18
N GLU A 115 5.78 19.19 -4.99
CA GLU A 115 4.94 18.02 -4.73
C GLU A 115 3.44 18.38 -4.78
N ALA A 116 2.70 17.80 -5.72
CA ALA A 116 1.27 18.01 -5.84
C ALA A 116 0.46 16.71 -5.84
N GLY A 117 -0.82 16.82 -5.49
CA GLY A 117 -1.78 15.73 -5.66
C GLY A 117 -2.16 15.53 -7.13
N ASP A 118 -3.32 14.93 -7.38
CA ASP A 118 -3.78 14.71 -8.75
C ASP A 118 -4.16 16.02 -9.45
N LEU A 119 -3.52 16.29 -10.60
CA LEU A 119 -3.68 17.52 -11.37
C LEU A 119 -4.20 17.23 -12.79
N LYS A 120 -5.35 17.82 -13.13
CA LYS A 120 -5.96 17.73 -14.45
C LYS A 120 -5.10 18.41 -15.52
N LYS A 121 -5.00 17.77 -16.68
CA LYS A 121 -4.27 18.30 -17.84
C LYS A 121 -4.85 19.64 -18.30
N GLY A 122 -3.98 20.60 -18.59
CA GLY A 122 -4.38 21.88 -19.18
C GLY A 122 -4.97 22.92 -18.22
N ILE A 123 -4.92 22.69 -16.89
CA ILE A 123 -5.44 23.62 -15.88
C ILE A 123 -4.35 23.94 -14.84
N GLY A 124 -4.35 25.19 -14.35
CA GLY A 124 -3.54 25.64 -13.21
C GLY A 124 -2.03 25.40 -13.38
N LEU A 125 -1.40 24.90 -12.31
CA LEU A 125 0.04 24.69 -12.22
C LEU A 125 0.58 23.77 -13.34
N ARG A 126 -0.19 22.74 -13.72
CA ARG A 126 0.21 21.81 -14.78
C ARG A 126 0.28 22.49 -16.15
N LYS A 127 -0.64 23.42 -16.45
CA LYS A 127 -0.61 24.19 -17.72
C LYS A 127 0.62 25.09 -17.80
N VAL A 128 0.92 25.78 -16.70
CA VAL A 128 2.05 26.71 -16.59
C VAL A 128 3.38 25.97 -16.79
N ILE A 129 3.54 24.81 -16.14
CA ILE A 129 4.77 24.02 -16.20
C ILE A 129 4.94 23.30 -17.54
N GLU A 130 3.88 22.69 -18.09
CA GLU A 130 3.96 22.04 -19.41
C GLU A 130 4.28 23.03 -20.54
N GLY A 131 3.85 24.30 -20.39
CA GLY A 131 4.09 25.39 -21.34
C GLY A 131 5.52 25.96 -21.34
N ALA A 132 6.27 25.77 -20.26
CA ALA A 132 7.62 26.32 -20.11
C ALA A 132 8.70 25.40 -20.70
N ARG A 133 9.82 25.97 -21.15
CA ARG A 133 10.95 25.19 -21.73
C ARG A 133 11.95 24.72 -20.67
N ASN A 134 12.04 25.44 -19.56
CA ASN A 134 12.88 25.20 -18.39
C ASN A 134 12.15 24.46 -17.26
N ALA A 135 11.07 23.74 -17.57
CA ALA A 135 10.29 23.02 -16.58
C ALA A 135 9.80 21.66 -17.08
N VAL A 136 9.60 20.75 -16.13
CA VAL A 136 9.18 19.38 -16.41
C VAL A 136 8.13 18.92 -15.42
N ALA A 137 7.17 18.13 -15.91
CA ALA A 137 6.11 17.52 -15.10
C ALA A 137 6.26 16.00 -15.11
N ILE A 138 6.30 15.41 -13.92
CA ILE A 138 6.49 13.98 -13.64
C ILE A 138 5.18 13.43 -13.06
N PRO A 139 4.38 12.70 -13.86
CA PRO A 139 3.17 12.06 -13.38
C PRO A 139 3.45 10.80 -12.55
N CYS A 140 2.76 10.67 -11.43
CA CYS A 140 2.83 9.56 -10.48
C CYS A 140 1.46 8.86 -10.41
N TYR A 141 1.11 8.15 -11.48
CA TYR A 141 -0.10 7.33 -11.52
C TYR A 141 0.18 5.96 -10.92
N ALA A 142 -0.73 5.46 -10.09
CA ALA A 142 -0.61 4.13 -9.48
C ALA A 142 -0.95 3.04 -10.50
N ASP A 143 -0.03 2.10 -10.70
CA ASP A 143 -0.31 0.76 -11.22
C ASP A 143 0.02 -0.23 -10.10
N ALA A 144 -0.90 -0.36 -9.14
CA ALA A 144 -0.65 -0.96 -7.82
C ALA A 144 0.04 -2.34 -7.86
N THR A 145 -0.22 -3.16 -8.87
CA THR A 145 0.39 -4.49 -8.99
C THR A 145 1.81 -4.44 -9.57
N ARG A 146 2.02 -3.68 -10.64
CA ARG A 146 3.37 -3.56 -11.25
C ARG A 146 4.31 -2.72 -10.40
N ASP A 147 3.77 -1.72 -9.72
CA ASP A 147 4.52 -0.84 -8.83
C ASP A 147 5.01 -1.56 -7.58
N LEU A 148 4.25 -2.55 -7.08
CA LEU A 148 4.65 -3.37 -5.95
C LEU A 148 5.74 -4.38 -6.34
N ASP A 149 5.63 -5.03 -7.51
CA ASP A 149 6.70 -5.90 -8.00
C ASP A 149 8.01 -5.16 -8.20
N ARG A 150 7.95 -3.94 -8.76
CA ARG A 150 9.11 -3.07 -8.92
C ARG A 150 9.73 -2.68 -7.58
N LEU A 151 8.88 -2.36 -6.60
CA LEU A 151 9.33 -2.01 -5.25
C LEU A 151 10.03 -3.19 -4.55
N ILE A 152 9.47 -4.40 -4.65
CA ILE A 152 10.10 -5.63 -4.13
C ILE A 152 11.48 -5.84 -4.79
N ASP A 153 11.58 -5.66 -6.11
CA ASP A 153 12.84 -5.82 -6.84
C ASP A 153 13.88 -4.77 -6.45
N GLU A 154 13.47 -3.51 -6.25
CA GLU A 154 14.34 -2.42 -5.85
C GLU A 154 14.93 -2.65 -4.45
N GLU A 155 14.08 -2.95 -3.46
CA GLU A 155 14.51 -3.16 -2.07
C GLU A 155 15.37 -4.42 -1.91
N THR A 156 14.96 -5.54 -2.52
CA THR A 156 15.76 -6.78 -2.45
C THR A 156 17.11 -6.63 -3.13
N ARG A 157 17.18 -5.92 -4.27
CA ARG A 157 18.44 -5.62 -4.96
C ARG A 157 19.34 -4.71 -4.13
N GLN A 158 18.80 -3.68 -3.49
CA GLN A 158 19.56 -2.80 -2.60
C GLN A 158 20.17 -3.57 -1.41
N ALA A 159 19.46 -4.58 -0.91
CA ALA A 159 19.93 -5.45 0.15
C ALA A 159 20.82 -6.63 -0.33
N ASN A 160 21.11 -6.74 -1.63
CA ASN A 160 21.77 -7.89 -2.26
C ASN A 160 21.10 -9.25 -1.94
N LEU A 161 19.77 -9.27 -1.92
CA LEU A 161 18.95 -10.45 -1.66
C LEU A 161 18.20 -10.88 -2.92
N THR A 162 17.90 -12.17 -3.00
CA THR A 162 16.96 -12.75 -3.97
C THR A 162 15.67 -13.14 -3.28
N ILE A 163 14.54 -13.15 -3.98
CA ILE A 163 13.24 -13.53 -3.41
C ILE A 163 12.62 -14.70 -4.18
N THR A 164 12.04 -15.68 -3.47
CA THR A 164 11.31 -16.78 -4.11
C THR A 164 9.99 -16.32 -4.72
N ARG A 165 9.46 -17.09 -5.68
CA ARG A 165 8.16 -16.79 -6.29
C ARG A 165 7.03 -16.88 -5.25
N GLU A 166 7.17 -17.82 -4.32
CA GLU A 166 6.26 -18.10 -3.23
C GLU A 166 6.25 -16.93 -2.22
N ALA A 167 7.43 -16.44 -1.82
CA ALA A 167 7.56 -15.27 -0.95
C ALA A 167 6.98 -14.01 -1.61
N ARG A 168 7.24 -13.82 -2.90
CA ARG A 168 6.65 -12.70 -3.66
C ARG A 168 5.13 -12.76 -3.68
N ALA A 169 4.55 -13.93 -3.98
CA ALA A 169 3.10 -14.11 -3.98
C ALA A 169 2.49 -13.86 -2.59
N ALA A 170 3.19 -14.27 -1.53
CA ALA A 170 2.80 -14.00 -0.15
C ALA A 170 2.78 -12.49 0.13
N LEU A 171 3.84 -11.75 -0.23
CA LEU A 171 3.89 -10.30 -0.07
C LEU A 171 2.74 -9.59 -0.79
N HIS A 172 2.43 -9.97 -2.02
CA HIS A 172 1.29 -9.40 -2.76
C HIS A 172 -0.06 -9.61 -2.05
N SER A 173 -0.21 -10.67 -1.27
CA SER A 173 -1.44 -10.92 -0.49
C SER A 173 -1.50 -10.13 0.82
N LEU A 174 -0.36 -9.62 1.30
CA LEU A 174 -0.22 -9.01 2.63
C LEU A 174 -0.02 -7.50 2.59
N LEU A 175 0.61 -7.01 1.53
CA LEU A 175 0.91 -5.60 1.35
C LEU A 175 -0.33 -4.89 0.78
N GLY A 176 -0.65 -3.74 1.36
CA GLY A 176 -1.84 -2.95 1.04
C GLY A 176 -1.65 -1.98 -0.13
N VAL A 177 -2.66 -1.16 -0.36
CA VAL A 177 -2.65 -0.10 -1.39
C VAL A 177 -1.70 1.04 -1.02
N ASP A 178 -1.38 1.20 0.27
CA ASP A 178 -0.42 2.19 0.74
C ASP A 178 1.02 1.77 0.40
N ARG A 179 1.61 2.45 -0.58
CA ARG A 179 2.97 2.22 -1.06
C ARG A 179 4.03 2.48 0.02
N LEU A 180 3.81 3.46 0.89
CA LEU A 180 4.79 3.86 1.91
C LEU A 180 4.82 2.83 3.04
N ALA A 181 3.65 2.37 3.47
CA ALA A 181 3.55 1.24 4.40
C ALA A 181 4.15 -0.04 3.80
N SER A 182 3.84 -0.33 2.53
CA SER A 182 4.36 -1.50 1.82
C SER A 182 5.88 -1.50 1.72
N ARG A 183 6.48 -0.34 1.44
CA ARG A 183 7.94 -0.19 1.43
C ARG A 183 8.55 -0.49 2.79
N GLY A 184 7.99 0.07 3.87
CA GLY A 184 8.49 -0.17 5.22
C GLY A 184 8.50 -1.65 5.59
N GLU A 185 7.44 -2.39 5.23
CA GLU A 185 7.35 -3.83 5.44
C GLU A 185 8.38 -4.62 4.61
N ILE A 186 8.59 -4.25 3.35
CA ILE A 186 9.60 -4.89 2.49
C ILE A 186 11.03 -4.59 3.00
N SER A 187 11.34 -3.35 3.37
CA SER A 187 12.65 -3.00 3.91
C SER A 187 12.93 -3.74 5.22
N LYS A 188 11.91 -3.90 6.08
CA LYS A 188 12.00 -4.70 7.30
C LYS A 188 12.29 -6.18 7.01
N LEU A 189 11.62 -6.76 6.02
CA LEU A 189 11.90 -8.13 5.55
C LEU A 189 13.33 -8.28 5.03
N CYS A 190 13.79 -7.32 4.22
CA CYS A 190 15.16 -7.33 3.69
C CYS A 190 16.19 -7.23 4.83
N LEU A 191 15.90 -6.43 5.86
CA LEU A 191 16.75 -6.34 7.05
C LEU A 191 16.76 -7.64 7.86
N TYR A 192 15.62 -8.33 7.97
CA TYR A 192 15.53 -9.62 8.66
C TYR A 192 16.32 -10.72 7.92
N ALA A 193 16.22 -10.75 6.60
CA ALA A 193 16.90 -11.73 5.76
C ALA A 193 18.35 -11.36 5.41
N LEU A 194 18.88 -10.27 5.97
CA LEU A 194 20.24 -9.81 5.70
C LEU A 194 21.25 -10.90 6.08
N GLY A 195 22.13 -11.26 5.14
CA GLY A 195 23.10 -12.34 5.32
C GLY A 195 22.62 -13.76 4.96
N LYS A 196 21.31 -13.99 4.77
CA LYS A 196 20.80 -15.26 4.19
C LYS A 196 20.97 -15.35 2.67
N GLY A 197 21.02 -14.20 1.98
CA GLY A 197 21.14 -14.11 0.51
C GLY A 197 19.84 -14.40 -0.26
N ARG A 198 18.88 -15.08 0.37
CA ARG A 198 17.57 -15.40 -0.22
C ARG A 198 16.45 -15.26 0.80
N VAL A 199 15.37 -14.63 0.38
CA VAL A 199 14.11 -14.46 1.11
C VAL A 199 13.15 -15.58 0.71
N GLU A 200 12.75 -16.38 1.69
CA GLU A 200 11.80 -17.48 1.53
C GLU A 200 10.42 -17.13 2.09
N ALA A 201 9.42 -17.99 1.85
CA ALA A 201 8.05 -17.69 2.24
C ALA A 201 7.85 -17.70 3.76
N GLU A 202 8.69 -18.46 4.46
CA GLU A 202 8.78 -18.53 5.92
C GLU A 202 9.29 -17.22 6.51
N ASP A 203 10.21 -16.52 5.83
CA ASP A 203 10.71 -15.22 6.29
C ASP A 203 9.62 -14.16 6.21
N VAL A 204 8.83 -14.19 5.13
CA VAL A 204 7.65 -13.32 4.98
C VAL A 204 6.66 -13.57 6.12
N GLU A 205 6.34 -14.83 6.40
CA GLU A 205 5.44 -15.22 7.50
C GLU A 205 5.96 -14.77 8.87
N ALA A 206 7.27 -14.79 9.09
CA ALA A 206 7.89 -14.43 10.36
C ALA A 206 7.91 -12.92 10.63
N ILE A 207 7.98 -12.08 9.60
CA ILE A 207 8.27 -10.65 9.76
C ILE A 207 7.31 -9.70 9.06
N VAL A 208 6.73 -10.10 7.92
CA VAL A 208 5.80 -9.28 7.14
C VAL A 208 4.39 -9.72 7.44
N GLY A 209 3.66 -8.85 8.10
CA GLY A 209 2.29 -9.09 8.46
C GLY A 209 2.07 -8.63 9.87
N ASP A 210 1.29 -7.56 9.97
CA ASP A 210 0.31 -7.37 11.02
C ASP A 210 -0.15 -8.73 11.56
N ALA A 211 0.51 -9.21 12.64
CA ALA A 211 0.31 -10.55 13.17
C ALA A 211 -1.17 -10.80 13.48
N SER A 212 -1.94 -9.72 13.68
CA SER A 212 -3.37 -9.69 13.91
C SER A 212 -4.18 -10.15 12.68
N ALA A 213 -3.80 -9.79 11.45
CA ALA A 213 -4.50 -10.19 10.23
C ALA A 213 -4.30 -11.68 9.92
N PHE A 214 -3.06 -12.18 10.04
CA PHE A 214 -2.78 -13.62 9.92
C PHE A 214 -3.42 -14.43 11.05
N ALA A 215 -3.38 -13.93 12.29
CA ALA A 215 -4.05 -14.58 13.42
C ALA A 215 -5.56 -14.66 13.20
N LEU A 216 -6.17 -13.60 12.66
CA LEU A 216 -7.59 -13.57 12.36
C LEU A 216 -7.96 -14.51 11.21
N ASP A 217 -7.15 -14.55 10.15
CA ASP A 217 -7.33 -15.49 9.05
C ASP A 217 -7.21 -16.95 9.51
N ALA A 218 -6.21 -17.25 10.36
CA ALA A 218 -6.03 -18.57 10.96
C ALA A 218 -7.18 -18.94 11.90
N LEU A 219 -7.70 -17.98 12.68
CA LEU A 219 -8.87 -18.16 13.54
C LEU A 219 -10.12 -18.51 12.72
N ILE A 220 -10.39 -17.73 11.66
CA ILE A 220 -11.53 -17.97 10.77
C ILE A 220 -11.38 -19.30 10.05
N ASP A 221 -10.16 -19.67 9.63
CA ASP A 221 -9.91 -20.98 9.03
C ASP A 221 -10.11 -22.13 10.02
N ALA A 222 -9.71 -21.97 11.29
CA ALA A 222 -9.96 -22.95 12.34
C ALA A 222 -11.48 -23.11 12.58
N ALA A 223 -12.22 -21.99 12.63
CA ALA A 223 -13.67 -22.01 12.74
C ALA A 223 -14.35 -22.67 11.53
N ALA A 224 -13.90 -22.38 10.32
CA ALA A 224 -14.48 -22.93 9.10
C ALA A 224 -14.12 -24.41 8.87
N ASN A 225 -12.99 -24.90 9.40
CA ASN A 225 -12.58 -26.30 9.29
C ASN A 225 -13.01 -27.17 10.49
N GLY A 226 -13.48 -26.56 11.57
CA GLY A 226 -13.90 -27.27 12.77
C GLY A 226 -12.75 -27.69 13.69
N ASP A 227 -11.60 -27.01 13.60
CA ASP A 227 -10.50 -27.17 14.53
C ASP A 227 -10.76 -26.37 15.81
N LEU A 228 -11.47 -27.00 16.73
CA LEU A 228 -11.84 -26.38 18.01
C LEU A 228 -10.63 -26.06 18.89
N ALA A 229 -9.54 -26.83 18.82
CA ALA A 229 -8.38 -26.61 19.67
C ALA A 229 -7.62 -25.34 19.26
N THR A 230 -7.38 -25.19 17.96
CA THR A 230 -6.74 -23.97 17.42
C THR A 230 -7.64 -22.74 17.58
N LEU A 231 -8.96 -22.92 17.44
CA LEU A 231 -9.93 -21.84 17.63
C LEU A 231 -9.94 -21.33 19.07
N ASP A 232 -10.00 -22.22 20.07
CA ASP A 232 -10.04 -21.86 21.50
C ASP A 232 -8.80 -21.05 21.90
N HIS A 233 -7.61 -21.55 21.58
CA HIS A 233 -6.34 -20.82 21.78
C HIS A 233 -6.23 -19.53 20.94
N GLY A 234 -6.94 -19.44 19.83
CA GLY A 234 -6.99 -18.24 19.00
C GLY A 234 -7.86 -17.15 19.63
N LEU A 235 -9.00 -17.52 20.22
CA LEU A 235 -9.93 -16.60 20.87
C LEU A 235 -9.27 -15.95 22.10
N ASP A 236 -8.58 -16.73 22.95
CA ASP A 236 -7.83 -16.20 24.10
C ASP A 236 -6.78 -15.15 23.70
N ARG A 237 -6.12 -15.36 22.55
CA ARG A 237 -5.11 -14.41 22.03
C ARG A 237 -5.74 -13.17 21.42
N LEU A 238 -6.92 -13.29 20.82
CA LEU A 238 -7.65 -12.14 20.28
C LEU A 238 -8.12 -11.21 21.38
N ASP A 239 -8.53 -11.77 22.52
CA ASP A 239 -8.89 -11.00 23.70
C ASP A 239 -7.72 -10.14 24.19
N ALA A 240 -6.49 -10.67 24.13
CA ALA A 240 -5.28 -9.93 24.47
C ALA A 240 -4.83 -8.91 23.40
N SER A 241 -5.27 -9.07 22.14
CA SER A 241 -4.82 -8.25 21.00
C SER A 241 -5.50 -6.88 20.89
N GLY A 242 -6.64 -6.68 21.58
CA GLY A 242 -7.42 -5.45 21.51
C GLY A 242 -8.14 -5.22 20.17
N LEU A 243 -8.20 -6.23 19.30
CA LEU A 243 -8.98 -6.16 18.06
C LEU A 243 -10.49 -6.06 18.34
N ASP A 244 -11.17 -5.18 17.62
CA ASP A 244 -12.60 -4.99 17.77
C ASP A 244 -13.38 -6.22 17.25
N ALA A 245 -14.29 -6.74 18.07
CA ALA A 245 -15.09 -7.93 17.74
C ALA A 245 -15.93 -7.77 16.45
N SER A 246 -16.33 -6.54 16.10
CA SER A 246 -17.04 -6.26 14.84
C SER A 246 -16.15 -6.43 13.61
N VAL A 247 -14.83 -6.22 13.74
CA VAL A 247 -13.86 -6.48 12.66
C VAL A 247 -13.74 -7.98 12.44
N ILE A 248 -13.65 -8.77 13.51
CA ILE A 248 -13.60 -10.24 13.47
C ILE A 248 -14.86 -10.79 12.80
N ALA A 249 -16.04 -10.37 13.25
CA ALA A 249 -17.32 -10.79 12.69
C ALA A 249 -17.45 -10.40 11.20
N GLY A 250 -17.01 -9.19 10.83
CA GLY A 250 -17.01 -8.72 9.45
C GLY A 250 -16.07 -9.51 8.53
N GLN A 251 -14.90 -9.92 9.03
CA GLN A 251 -13.99 -10.78 8.26
C GLN A 251 -14.54 -12.20 8.09
N ALA A 252 -15.08 -12.80 9.15
CA ALA A 252 -15.74 -14.09 9.07
C ALA A 252 -16.92 -14.06 8.08
N LEU A 253 -17.74 -13.01 8.13
CA LEU A 253 -18.86 -12.82 7.20
C LEU A 253 -18.38 -12.76 5.75
N ARG A 254 -17.34 -11.97 5.44
CA ARG A 254 -16.75 -11.91 4.09
C ARG A 254 -16.25 -13.27 3.62
N ARG A 255 -15.63 -14.06 4.50
CA ARG A 255 -15.17 -15.42 4.18
C ARG A 255 -16.33 -16.33 3.80
N PHE A 256 -17.42 -16.32 4.57
CA PHE A 256 -18.58 -17.17 4.29
C PHE A 256 -19.35 -16.72 3.03
N GLN A 257 -19.37 -15.41 2.73
CA GLN A 257 -19.91 -14.89 1.47
C GLN A 257 -19.07 -15.38 0.27
N TRP A 258 -17.75 -15.35 0.40
CA TRP A 258 -16.86 -15.91 -0.62
C TRP A 258 -17.08 -17.43 -0.79
N LEU A 259 -17.23 -18.17 0.32
CA LEU A 259 -17.57 -19.60 0.26
C LEU A 259 -18.90 -19.83 -0.47
N GLN A 260 -19.92 -18.99 -0.26
CA GLN A 260 -21.19 -19.07 -0.98
C GLN A 260 -21.00 -18.98 -2.49
N MET A 261 -20.20 -18.00 -2.95
CA MET A 261 -19.90 -17.82 -4.37
C MET A 261 -19.10 -19.01 -4.92
N ALA A 262 -18.06 -19.45 -4.20
CA ALA A 262 -17.25 -20.59 -4.60
C ALA A 262 -18.08 -21.89 -4.69
N ARG A 263 -19.05 -22.08 -3.80
CA ARG A 263 -19.97 -23.23 -3.85
C ARG A 263 -20.88 -23.20 -5.07
N ALA A 264 -21.39 -22.03 -5.44
CA ALA A 264 -22.21 -21.88 -6.64
C ALA A 264 -21.41 -22.24 -7.91
N GLU A 265 -20.15 -21.79 -8.01
CA GLU A 265 -19.28 -22.18 -9.13
C GLU A 265 -18.92 -23.67 -9.11
N MET A 266 -18.74 -24.28 -7.93
CA MET A 266 -18.49 -25.71 -7.81
C MET A 266 -19.69 -26.55 -8.30
N GLU A 267 -20.91 -26.10 -8.03
CA GLU A 267 -22.14 -26.74 -8.55
C GLU A 267 -22.28 -26.61 -10.06
N ALA A 268 -21.70 -25.55 -10.65
CA ALA A 268 -21.57 -25.40 -12.10
C ALA A 268 -20.45 -26.25 -12.72
N GLY A 269 -19.74 -27.07 -11.93
CA GLY A 269 -18.74 -28.03 -12.39
C GLY A 269 -17.28 -27.62 -12.17
N ALA A 270 -17.01 -26.49 -11.50
CA ALA A 270 -15.64 -26.09 -11.19
C ALA A 270 -15.01 -26.98 -10.09
N SER A 271 -13.72 -27.29 -10.22
CA SER A 271 -12.96 -27.96 -9.16
C SER A 271 -12.67 -27.00 -7.99
N PRO A 272 -12.75 -27.46 -6.72
CA PRO A 272 -12.36 -26.66 -5.56
C PRO A 272 -10.94 -26.09 -5.66
N ASP A 273 -9.98 -26.85 -6.20
CA ASP A 273 -8.58 -26.42 -6.30
C ASP A 273 -8.40 -25.29 -7.33
N ASP A 274 -9.21 -25.29 -8.38
CA ASP A 274 -9.19 -24.23 -9.40
C ASP A 274 -9.86 -22.95 -8.88
N LEU A 275 -10.91 -23.08 -8.07
CA LEU A 275 -11.57 -21.95 -7.41
C LEU A 275 -10.63 -21.23 -6.43
N VAL A 276 -9.86 -21.99 -5.67
CA VAL A 276 -8.85 -21.44 -4.76
C VAL A 276 -7.75 -20.70 -5.53
N LYS A 277 -7.28 -21.25 -6.66
CA LYS A 277 -6.27 -20.58 -7.51
C LYS A 277 -6.80 -19.31 -8.19
N ARG A 278 -8.09 -19.29 -8.53
CA ARG A 278 -8.78 -18.12 -9.13
C ARG A 278 -9.18 -17.06 -8.12
N ALA A 279 -9.08 -17.35 -6.81
CA ALA A 279 -9.47 -16.43 -5.75
C ALA A 279 -8.73 -15.08 -5.85
N ARG A 280 -9.46 -14.02 -5.49
CA ARG A 280 -8.96 -12.65 -5.39
C ARG A 280 -9.47 -12.05 -4.08
N PRO A 281 -8.59 -11.66 -3.13
CA PRO A 281 -7.12 -11.77 -3.14
C PRO A 281 -6.59 -13.21 -3.25
N ALA A 282 -5.34 -13.37 -3.68
CA ALA A 282 -4.72 -14.68 -3.83
C ALA A 282 -4.59 -15.37 -2.46
N VAL A 283 -5.06 -16.62 -2.36
CA VAL A 283 -4.94 -17.42 -1.13
C VAL A 283 -3.51 -17.91 -0.98
N TYR A 284 -2.89 -17.59 0.15
CA TYR A 284 -1.55 -18.05 0.51
C TYR A 284 -1.43 -19.57 0.39
N PHE A 285 -0.32 -20.06 -0.18
CA PHE A 285 -0.21 -21.45 -0.64
C PHE A 285 -0.46 -22.49 0.46
N LYS A 286 0.03 -22.27 1.69
CA LYS A 286 -0.20 -23.18 2.83
C LYS A 286 -1.68 -23.29 3.22
N ARG A 287 -2.48 -22.25 2.92
CA ARG A 287 -3.91 -22.20 3.21
C ARG A 287 -4.75 -22.82 2.09
N GLN A 288 -4.20 -23.01 0.90
CA GLN A 288 -4.97 -23.53 -0.23
C GLN A 288 -5.65 -24.89 0.06
N PRO A 289 -4.97 -25.88 0.69
CA PRO A 289 -5.62 -27.14 1.06
C PRO A 289 -6.78 -26.95 2.06
N LEU A 290 -6.57 -26.07 3.06
CA LEU A 290 -7.59 -25.75 4.07
C LEU A 290 -8.82 -25.10 3.41
N VAL A 291 -8.61 -24.13 2.53
CA VAL A 291 -9.71 -23.44 1.85
C VAL A 291 -10.43 -24.37 0.87
N ALA A 292 -9.69 -25.23 0.15
CA ALA A 292 -10.30 -26.24 -0.71
C ALA A 292 -11.18 -27.23 0.11
N GLN A 293 -10.74 -27.59 1.32
CA GLN A 293 -11.53 -28.39 2.25
C GLN A 293 -12.79 -27.63 2.72
N GLN A 294 -12.68 -26.34 3.07
CA GLN A 294 -13.82 -25.51 3.45
C GLN A 294 -14.88 -25.48 2.35
N ILE A 295 -14.47 -25.28 1.09
CA ILE A 295 -15.38 -25.34 -0.07
C ILE A 295 -16.10 -26.69 -0.07
N ARG A 296 -15.42 -27.83 0.14
CA ARG A 296 -16.08 -29.15 0.13
C ARG A 296 -17.03 -29.37 1.31
N LEU A 297 -16.74 -28.78 2.46
CA LEU A 297 -17.40 -29.03 3.74
C LEU A 297 -18.71 -28.23 3.89
N TRP A 298 -18.69 -26.97 3.43
CA TRP A 298 -19.80 -26.03 3.58
C TRP A 298 -20.75 -26.11 2.37
N THR A 299 -21.78 -26.96 2.47
CA THR A 299 -22.84 -27.04 1.44
C THR A 299 -23.69 -25.76 1.40
N PRO A 300 -24.38 -25.44 0.29
CA PRO A 300 -25.23 -24.24 0.21
C PRO A 300 -26.19 -24.03 1.39
N PRO A 301 -26.94 -25.03 1.88
CA PRO A 301 -27.82 -24.82 3.03
C PRO A 301 -27.04 -24.52 4.33
N ARG A 302 -25.83 -25.08 4.50
CA ARG A 302 -24.98 -24.77 5.65
C ARG A 302 -24.38 -23.37 5.57
N VAL A 303 -23.93 -22.95 4.38
CA VAL A 303 -23.42 -21.59 4.15
C VAL A 303 -24.51 -20.56 4.41
N ALA A 304 -25.72 -20.77 3.88
CA ALA A 304 -26.85 -19.88 4.12
C ALA A 304 -27.13 -19.73 5.63
N ARG A 305 -27.20 -20.84 6.37
CA ARG A 305 -27.41 -20.80 7.81
C ARG A 305 -26.26 -20.13 8.57
N ALA A 306 -25.02 -20.37 8.17
CA ALA A 306 -23.86 -19.72 8.77
C ALA A 306 -23.87 -18.20 8.57
N LEU A 307 -24.26 -17.74 7.37
CA LEU A 307 -24.39 -16.32 7.05
C LEU A 307 -25.48 -15.64 7.88
N GLU A 308 -26.62 -16.30 8.11
CA GLU A 308 -27.68 -15.79 8.99
C GLU A 308 -27.15 -15.55 10.42
N ILE A 309 -26.48 -16.55 10.99
CA ILE A 309 -25.92 -16.49 12.35
C ILE A 309 -24.85 -15.38 12.42
N LEU A 310 -23.95 -15.30 11.44
CA LEU A 310 -22.90 -14.27 11.41
C LEU A 310 -23.46 -12.85 11.26
N ASN A 311 -24.52 -12.67 10.46
CA ASN A 311 -25.19 -11.38 10.33
C ASN A 311 -25.86 -10.96 11.64
N GLU A 312 -26.55 -11.88 12.30
CA GLU A 312 -27.18 -11.63 13.60
C GLU A 312 -26.13 -11.29 14.67
N ALA A 313 -25.02 -12.04 14.71
CA ALA A 313 -23.91 -11.78 15.62
C ALA A 313 -23.28 -10.39 15.36
N THR A 314 -23.07 -10.02 14.09
CA THR A 314 -22.54 -8.70 13.71
C THR A 314 -23.48 -7.55 14.10
N PHE A 315 -24.80 -7.76 13.97
CA PHE A 315 -25.79 -6.77 14.39
C PHE A 315 -25.81 -6.61 15.92
N LYS A 316 -25.83 -7.72 16.66
CA LYS A 316 -25.83 -7.74 18.12
C LYS A 316 -24.53 -7.16 18.69
N SER A 317 -23.38 -7.45 18.09
CA SER A 317 -22.08 -6.94 18.53
C SER A 317 -21.99 -5.41 18.43
N ARG A 318 -22.62 -4.82 17.41
CA ARG A 318 -22.70 -3.35 17.23
C ARG A 318 -23.70 -2.69 18.17
N THR A 319 -24.82 -3.35 18.43
CA THR A 319 -25.87 -2.81 19.31
C THR A 319 -25.50 -2.96 20.79
N MET A 320 -24.73 -3.98 21.15
CA MET A 320 -24.31 -4.29 22.52
C MET A 320 -22.77 -4.42 22.62
N PRO A 321 -22.01 -3.31 22.60
CA PRO A 321 -20.55 -3.35 22.55
C PRO A 321 -19.90 -4.13 23.70
N HIS A 322 -20.48 -4.04 24.91
CA HIS A 322 -19.98 -4.74 26.11
C HIS A 322 -20.11 -6.27 26.05
N LEU A 323 -20.93 -6.82 25.15
CA LEU A 323 -21.07 -8.28 24.93
C LEU A 323 -20.49 -8.73 23.59
N ALA A 324 -19.96 -7.80 22.79
CA ALA A 324 -19.58 -8.05 21.40
C ALA A 324 -18.61 -9.24 21.27
N GLN A 325 -17.60 -9.28 22.13
CA GLN A 325 -16.56 -10.30 22.14
C GLN A 325 -17.09 -11.70 22.47
N ALA A 326 -17.93 -11.81 23.51
CA ALA A 326 -18.55 -13.08 23.89
C ALA A 326 -19.49 -13.60 22.79
N LEU A 327 -20.29 -12.71 22.19
CA LEU A 327 -21.22 -13.05 21.10
C LEU A 327 -20.50 -13.57 19.85
N VAL A 328 -19.41 -12.91 19.45
CA VAL A 328 -18.61 -13.30 18.28
C VAL A 328 -17.87 -14.60 18.55
N SER A 329 -17.29 -14.77 19.74
CA SER A 329 -16.60 -15.99 20.15
C SER A 329 -17.54 -17.21 20.15
N ASP A 330 -18.73 -17.09 20.75
CA ASP A 330 -19.75 -18.15 20.74
C ASP A 330 -20.22 -18.48 19.32
N THR A 331 -20.36 -17.47 18.47
CA THR A 331 -20.70 -17.65 17.06
C THR A 331 -19.64 -18.46 16.32
N LEU A 332 -18.35 -18.10 16.47
CA LEU A 332 -17.25 -18.83 15.83
C LEU A 332 -17.14 -20.27 16.34
N LEU A 333 -17.32 -20.49 17.66
CA LEU A 333 -17.38 -21.84 18.25
C LEU A 333 -18.55 -22.65 17.70
N THR A 334 -19.71 -22.02 17.51
CA THR A 334 -20.88 -22.66 16.91
C THR A 334 -20.60 -23.10 15.48
N LEU A 335 -20.01 -22.22 14.65
CA LEU A 335 -19.61 -22.57 13.29
C LEU A 335 -18.59 -23.71 13.25
N ALA A 336 -17.62 -23.71 14.17
CA ALA A 336 -16.62 -24.77 14.28
C ALA A 336 -17.22 -26.11 14.68
N ARG A 337 -18.20 -26.14 15.60
CA ARG A 337 -18.93 -27.37 15.95
C ARG A 337 -19.71 -27.91 14.74
N VAL A 338 -20.37 -27.04 13.98
CA VAL A 338 -21.06 -27.42 12.74
C VAL A 338 -20.07 -28.01 11.75
N ALA A 339 -18.92 -27.36 11.53
CA ALA A 339 -17.89 -27.84 10.63
C ALA A 339 -17.32 -29.19 11.04
N ARG A 340 -16.99 -29.36 12.33
CA ARG A 340 -16.49 -30.63 12.87
C ARG A 340 -17.49 -31.77 12.69
N SER A 341 -18.78 -31.51 12.94
CA SER A 341 -19.85 -32.50 12.74
C SER A 341 -20.03 -32.91 11.27
N ALA A 342 -19.77 -31.97 10.35
CA ALA A 342 -19.83 -32.20 8.92
C ALA A 342 -18.63 -33.01 8.41
N GLY A 343 -17.44 -32.81 8.99
CA GLY A 343 -16.22 -33.54 8.67
C GLY A 343 -16.22 -34.98 9.17
N GLY A 344 -16.79 -35.25 10.35
CA GLY A 344 -16.84 -36.59 10.96
C GLY A 344 -17.91 -37.54 10.41
N ARG A 345 -18.78 -37.09 9.49
CA ARG A 345 -19.83 -37.90 8.86
C ARG A 345 -19.41 -38.46 7.48
N ARG A 346 -18.12 -38.50 7.18
CA ARG A 346 -17.55 -39.04 5.94
C ARG A 346 -16.86 -40.36 6.16
#